data_AF-A0A644T6B5-F1
#
_entry.id   AF-A0A644T6B5-F1
#
_cell.length_a   1.000
_cell.length_b   1.000
_cell.length_c   1.000
_cell.angle_alpha   90.00
_cell.angle_beta   90.00
_cell.angle_gamma   90.00
#
_symmetry.space_group_name_H-M   'P 1'
#
loop_
_entity.id
_entity.type
_entity.pdbx_description
1 polymer ?
#
loop_
_entity_poly.entity_id
_entity_poly.type
_entity_poly.pdbx_seq_one_letter_code
_entity_poly.pdbx_strand_id
1 'polypeptide(L)'
;MHCLKRVAIFAILALGLLAGLLPQTPLSAASTHEYWAVVVGISDYQKITDVSGLANGAQKFAASLKQAWGDDHVKLLTNSNADKSSIKSALDWMIGQEDDNDTVVFCFAGHGDSQSYIAPYDAYYVSEWISSQELSNWLAPLESHYQAVILESCYSAGFADDLNQTGRVVLYSSLAEEVSWADGDSGLFSGYINDGLSYVPNADINGDGLISLEELFFYAQPRTTNESRLALSLQHPFLSDGIGGELSLIGKLLLTTSIPISGNYNYIIVDGQTYSLSYTQLNFTPGTTHEITALNIDALPGVRYFFNRWADGVTSASRSFVSGANLEAVYSRQYLLTIDSPTTAVSGSGWYDQYTFANLSAPDIEEGGIRYTFTGWSGDITGPFDSTRIVMDKPKTVKANYDIEYLLNLSSPYGTPEGSGWYAAGSTVKLSAPKAEGFLIRQVFESWSGDYTGTDANAIITLNKPMDISANFKADYTFLYIAIGLGAIVIGWIILAVFRRRKIYYNTI
;
A
#
# COMPACT_ATOMS: atom_id res chain seq x y z
N MET A 1 39.31 44.74 41.96
CA MET A 1 38.96 43.42 42.52
C MET A 1 37.87 42.80 41.65
N HIS A 2 38.05 41.51 41.33
CA HIS A 2 37.27 40.58 40.50
C HIS A 2 35.85 41.01 40.04
N CYS A 3 35.53 41.05 38.73
CA CYS A 3 35.31 39.97 37.75
C CYS A 3 33.83 39.51 37.66
N LEU A 4 33.35 39.37 36.41
CA LEU A 4 32.16 38.67 35.89
C LEU A 4 30.78 39.35 35.77
N LYS A 5 30.45 39.66 34.50
CA LYS A 5 29.39 39.05 33.65
C LYS A 5 27.92 39.02 34.14
N ARG A 6 27.05 39.64 33.31
CA ARG A 6 25.77 39.18 32.70
C ARG A 6 24.61 40.18 32.84
N VAL A 7 23.74 40.11 31.82
CA VAL A 7 22.34 40.55 31.73
C VAL A 7 22.12 41.93 31.10
N ALA A 8 21.93 41.95 29.77
CA ALA A 8 21.18 42.98 29.08
C ALA A 8 19.78 42.41 28.79
N ILE A 9 18.77 42.94 29.49
CA ILE A 9 17.35 42.59 29.39
C ILE A 9 16.61 43.81 28.82
N PHE A 10 15.88 43.56 27.73
CA PHE A 10 14.61 44.14 27.29
C PHE A 10 14.31 45.63 27.56
N ALA A 11 14.13 46.40 26.48
CA ALA A 11 12.85 47.04 26.14
C ALA A 11 13.02 48.19 25.13
N ILE A 12 12.97 47.91 23.82
CA ILE A 12 12.42 48.84 22.83
C ILE A 12 11.50 48.02 21.91
N LEU A 13 10.22 48.03 22.27
CA LEU A 13 9.10 47.64 21.42
C LEU A 13 8.50 48.96 20.92
N ALA A 14 8.11 48.98 19.64
CA ALA A 14 7.48 50.09 18.92
C ALA A 14 8.43 51.19 18.43
N LEU A 15 9.14 50.94 17.32
CA LEU A 15 9.28 51.85 16.17
C LEU A 15 10.12 51.14 15.09
N GLY A 16 9.47 50.35 14.24
CA GLY A 16 10.16 49.57 13.21
C GLY A 16 9.24 48.63 12.45
N LEU A 17 8.08 49.12 12.00
CA LEU A 17 7.14 48.34 11.20
C LEU A 17 6.36 49.27 10.27
N LEU A 18 7.08 50.01 9.41
CA LEU A 18 6.47 50.80 8.34
C LEU A 18 7.46 51.22 7.23
N ALA A 19 8.42 50.36 6.90
CA ALA A 19 9.22 50.51 5.70
C ALA A 19 9.43 49.12 5.08
N GLY A 20 8.69 48.82 4.02
CA GLY A 20 8.83 47.56 3.28
C GLY A 20 7.55 46.91 2.75
N LEU A 21 6.45 47.63 2.54
CA LEU A 21 5.41 47.21 1.59
C LEU A 21 5.64 47.92 0.26
N LEU A 22 6.67 47.47 -0.46
CA LEU A 22 6.57 47.47 -1.92
C LEU A 22 5.86 46.15 -2.27
N PRO A 23 4.85 46.13 -3.14
CA PRO A 23 4.37 44.89 -3.69
C PRO A 23 5.57 44.22 -4.35
N GLN A 24 6.03 43.11 -3.79
CA GLN A 24 6.86 42.21 -4.57
C GLN A 24 5.93 41.74 -5.68
N THR A 25 6.15 42.22 -6.89
CA THR A 25 5.69 41.53 -8.09
C THR A 25 6.01 40.07 -7.85
N PRO A 26 5.03 39.15 -7.86
CA PRO A 26 5.35 37.74 -7.75
C PRO A 26 6.43 37.49 -8.79
N LEU A 27 7.56 36.94 -8.33
CA LEU A 27 8.52 36.32 -9.24
C LEU A 27 7.65 35.44 -10.13
N SER A 28 7.62 35.70 -11.44
CA SER A 28 6.91 34.84 -12.39
C SER A 28 7.27 33.43 -11.99
N ALA A 29 6.25 32.60 -11.70
CA ALA A 29 6.52 31.18 -11.59
C ALA A 29 7.32 30.82 -12.85
N ALA A 30 8.50 30.23 -12.68
CA ALA A 30 9.20 29.67 -13.84
C ALA A 30 8.18 28.78 -14.54
N SER A 31 7.89 29.01 -15.82
CA SER A 31 7.00 28.13 -16.55
C SER A 31 7.55 26.72 -16.44
N THR A 32 6.66 25.78 -16.18
CA THR A 32 6.99 24.36 -16.20
C THR A 32 7.30 23.98 -17.63
N HIS A 33 8.32 23.14 -17.85
CA HIS A 33 8.61 22.62 -19.19
C HIS A 33 7.47 21.71 -19.67
N GLU A 34 6.78 22.14 -20.73
CA GLU A 34 5.64 21.46 -21.35
C GLU A 34 6.05 20.80 -22.67
N TYR A 35 5.20 19.87 -23.10
CA TYR A 35 5.40 19.10 -24.33
C TYR A 35 4.16 19.22 -25.20
N TRP A 36 4.32 19.51 -26.49
CA TRP A 36 3.21 19.65 -27.42
C TRP A 36 3.46 18.88 -28.71
N ALA A 37 2.42 18.30 -29.31
CA ALA A 37 2.57 17.58 -30.56
C ALA A 37 1.45 17.82 -31.57
N VAL A 38 1.86 17.87 -32.84
CA VAL A 38 0.99 17.70 -34.01
C VAL A 38 1.45 16.44 -34.75
N VAL A 39 0.58 15.44 -34.79
CA VAL A 39 0.83 14.15 -35.45
C VAL A 39 -0.14 13.98 -36.60
N VAL A 40 0.38 13.75 -37.80
CA VAL A 40 -0.37 13.64 -39.04
C VAL A 40 -0.11 12.28 -39.68
N GLY A 41 -1.17 11.53 -39.99
CA GLY A 41 -1.06 10.25 -40.69
C GLY A 41 -2.16 10.07 -41.72
N ILE A 42 -1.79 9.89 -42.99
CA ILE A 42 -2.75 9.89 -44.09
C ILE A 42 -2.60 8.60 -44.88
N SER A 43 -3.63 7.76 -44.82
CA SER A 43 -3.71 6.51 -45.58
C SER A 43 -4.72 6.56 -46.71
N ASP A 44 -5.84 7.24 -46.50
CA ASP A 44 -6.94 7.40 -47.43
C ASP A 44 -6.92 8.83 -47.97
N TYR A 45 -6.60 9.01 -49.25
CA TYR A 45 -6.47 10.31 -49.92
C TYR A 45 -7.69 10.62 -50.78
N GLN A 46 -8.04 11.90 -50.85
CA GLN A 46 -9.24 12.31 -51.58
C GLN A 46 -9.12 12.10 -53.10
N LYS A 47 -7.92 12.34 -53.67
CA LYS A 47 -7.71 12.42 -55.13
C LYS A 47 -6.49 11.68 -55.66
N ILE A 48 -5.54 11.32 -54.81
CA ILE A 48 -4.34 10.55 -55.17
C ILE A 48 -4.45 9.12 -54.61
N THR A 49 -3.49 8.26 -54.95
CA THR A 49 -3.52 6.86 -54.52
C THR A 49 -3.33 6.71 -53.01
N ASP A 50 -4.04 5.75 -52.41
CA ASP A 50 -3.94 5.45 -50.99
C ASP A 50 -2.64 4.73 -50.61
N VAL A 51 -2.25 4.87 -49.34
CA VAL A 51 -1.14 4.12 -48.71
C VAL A 51 -1.62 3.54 -47.40
N SER A 52 -1.80 2.22 -47.35
CA SER A 52 -2.30 1.54 -46.16
C SER A 52 -1.36 1.70 -44.95
N GLY A 53 -1.93 1.83 -43.75
CA GLY A 53 -1.20 1.75 -42.48
C GLY A 53 -0.72 3.08 -41.89
N LEU A 54 -0.35 4.09 -42.69
CA LEU A 54 0.21 5.36 -42.20
C LEU A 54 -0.65 6.07 -41.13
N ALA A 55 -1.97 6.12 -41.31
CA ALA A 55 -2.89 6.68 -40.31
C ALA A 55 -2.90 5.89 -38.99
N ASN A 56 -2.77 4.57 -39.05
CA ASN A 56 -2.70 3.70 -37.87
C ASN A 56 -1.34 3.81 -37.16
N GLY A 57 -0.23 3.90 -37.91
CA GLY A 57 1.08 4.20 -37.35
C GLY A 57 1.12 5.53 -36.60
N ALA A 58 0.53 6.59 -37.17
CA ALA A 58 0.39 7.90 -36.53
C ALA A 58 -0.48 7.85 -35.26
N GLN A 59 -1.57 7.05 -35.27
CA GLN A 59 -2.40 6.82 -34.08
C GLN A 59 -1.62 6.17 -32.94
N LYS A 60 -0.78 5.16 -33.22
CA LYS A 60 0.06 4.49 -32.21
C LYS A 60 1.10 5.43 -31.60
N PHE A 61 1.74 6.24 -32.43
CA PHE A 61 2.69 7.25 -31.98
C PHE A 61 2.02 8.29 -31.08
N ALA A 62 0.90 8.87 -31.55
CA ALA A 62 0.13 9.83 -30.77
C ALA A 62 -0.41 9.24 -29.46
N ALA A 63 -0.83 7.98 -29.43
CA ALA A 63 -1.29 7.33 -28.20
C ALA A 63 -0.17 7.23 -27.14
N SER A 64 1.07 6.95 -27.58
CA SER A 64 2.24 6.90 -26.69
C SER A 64 2.55 8.27 -26.08
N LEU A 65 2.50 9.33 -26.90
CA LEU A 65 2.67 10.71 -26.46
C LEU A 65 1.55 11.16 -25.52
N LYS A 66 0.29 10.87 -25.86
CA LYS A 66 -0.88 11.21 -25.02
C LYS A 66 -0.83 10.56 -23.65
N GLN A 67 -0.37 9.31 -23.57
CA GLN A 67 -0.17 8.64 -22.29
C GLN A 67 0.86 9.37 -21.42
N ALA A 68 1.93 9.91 -22.05
CA ALA A 68 2.99 10.61 -21.34
C ALA A 68 2.58 12.05 -20.96
N TRP A 69 2.08 12.81 -21.93
CA TRP A 69 1.96 14.28 -21.89
C TRP A 69 0.53 14.77 -21.65
N GLY A 70 -0.47 13.91 -21.81
CA GLY A 70 -1.89 14.29 -21.74
C GLY A 70 -2.56 14.40 -23.12
N ASP A 71 -3.87 14.22 -23.15
CA ASP A 71 -4.67 14.22 -24.38
C ASP A 71 -4.76 15.61 -25.04
N ASP A 72 -4.79 16.66 -24.22
CA ASP A 72 -4.85 18.06 -24.61
C ASP A 72 -3.54 18.60 -25.17
N HIS A 73 -2.43 17.89 -24.95
CA HIS A 73 -1.10 18.24 -25.47
C HIS A 73 -0.83 17.70 -26.89
N VAL A 74 -1.70 16.84 -27.44
CA VAL A 74 -1.45 16.15 -28.72
C VAL A 74 -2.63 16.28 -29.69
N LYS A 75 -2.42 17.02 -30.78
CA LYS A 75 -3.32 17.04 -31.94
C LYS A 75 -2.96 15.94 -32.92
N LEU A 76 -3.89 14.99 -33.08
CA LEU A 76 -3.81 13.94 -34.10
C LEU A 76 -4.75 14.25 -35.26
N LEU A 77 -4.21 14.32 -36.48
CA LEU A 77 -4.97 14.45 -37.71
C LEU A 77 -4.77 13.21 -38.58
N THR A 78 -5.86 12.54 -38.94
CA THR A 78 -5.80 11.37 -39.81
C THR A 78 -6.76 11.47 -40.98
N ASN A 79 -6.32 10.98 -42.15
CA ASN A 79 -7.13 10.88 -43.38
C ASN A 79 -7.86 12.20 -43.67
N SER A 80 -9.20 12.19 -43.78
CA SER A 80 -10.01 13.35 -44.12
C SER A 80 -9.91 14.55 -43.16
N ASN A 81 -9.35 14.38 -41.97
CA ASN A 81 -9.07 15.47 -41.03
C ASN A 81 -7.70 16.14 -41.26
N ALA A 82 -6.88 15.61 -42.17
CA ALA A 82 -5.53 16.06 -42.46
C ALA A 82 -5.44 16.80 -43.81
N ASP A 83 -6.45 17.61 -44.15
CA ASP A 83 -6.35 18.55 -45.26
C ASP A 83 -5.30 19.64 -44.98
N LYS A 84 -4.83 20.34 -46.03
CA LYS A 84 -3.75 21.33 -45.91
C LYS A 84 -4.05 22.41 -44.88
N SER A 85 -5.30 22.89 -44.85
CA SER A 85 -5.75 23.94 -43.93
C SER A 85 -5.78 23.43 -42.49
N SER A 86 -6.23 22.20 -42.27
CA SER A 86 -6.30 21.56 -40.96
C SER A 86 -4.90 21.30 -40.39
N ILE A 87 -3.94 20.85 -41.20
CA ILE A 87 -2.53 20.69 -40.80
C ILE A 87 -1.95 22.04 -40.36
N LYS A 88 -2.11 23.09 -41.18
CA LYS A 88 -1.66 24.44 -40.83
C LYS A 88 -2.31 24.96 -39.55
N SER A 89 -3.62 24.76 -39.40
CA SER A 89 -4.37 25.17 -38.19
C SER A 89 -3.92 24.42 -36.94
N ALA A 90 -3.46 23.17 -37.07
CA ALA A 90 -2.88 22.42 -35.96
C ALA A 90 -1.51 22.96 -35.58
N LEU A 91 -0.65 23.31 -36.53
CA LEU A 91 0.63 23.97 -36.25
C LEU A 91 0.43 25.35 -35.61
N ASP A 92 -0.52 26.16 -36.11
CA ASP A 92 -0.87 27.46 -35.51
C ASP A 92 -1.38 27.32 -34.07
N TRP A 93 -2.10 26.23 -33.78
CA TRP A 93 -2.49 25.92 -32.41
C TRP A 93 -1.29 25.60 -31.52
N MET A 94 -0.35 24.78 -32.00
CA MET A 94 0.85 24.39 -31.24
C MET A 94 1.71 25.61 -30.93
N ILE A 95 1.94 26.50 -31.92
CA ILE A 95 2.61 27.80 -31.74
C ILE A 95 1.91 28.66 -30.69
N GLY A 96 0.58 28.56 -30.58
CA GLY A 96 -0.19 29.29 -29.57
C GLY A 96 -0.21 28.63 -28.18
N GLN A 97 0.33 27.41 -28.03
CA GLN A 97 0.42 26.72 -26.73
C GLN A 97 1.83 26.81 -26.14
N GLU A 98 2.86 26.66 -26.96
CA GLU A 98 4.25 26.50 -26.52
C GLU A 98 4.94 27.82 -26.14
N ASP A 99 5.95 27.73 -25.27
CA ASP A 99 6.88 28.81 -24.96
C ASP A 99 8.37 28.42 -25.14
N ASP A 100 9.26 29.39 -24.91
CA ASP A 100 10.71 29.26 -25.17
C ASP A 100 11.43 28.17 -24.38
N ASN A 101 10.78 27.61 -23.35
CA ASN A 101 11.37 26.53 -22.58
C ASN A 101 10.88 25.15 -23.07
N ASP A 102 9.82 25.04 -23.87
CA ASP A 102 9.10 23.79 -24.14
C ASP A 102 9.78 22.85 -25.15
N THR A 103 9.23 21.63 -25.27
CA THR A 103 9.55 20.68 -26.33
C THR A 103 8.35 20.45 -27.26
N VAL A 104 8.54 20.54 -28.57
CA VAL A 104 7.47 20.31 -29.55
C VAL A 104 7.79 19.18 -30.52
N VAL A 105 6.76 18.46 -30.99
CA VAL A 105 6.87 17.42 -32.02
C VAL A 105 5.93 17.70 -33.18
N PHE A 106 6.48 17.80 -34.39
CA PHE A 106 5.70 17.66 -35.62
C PHE A 106 6.04 16.33 -36.29
N CYS A 107 5.05 15.45 -36.44
CA CYS A 107 5.20 14.17 -37.13
C CYS A 107 4.26 14.11 -38.33
N PHE A 108 4.78 13.76 -39.49
CA PHE A 108 4.02 13.58 -40.72
C PHE A 108 4.31 12.22 -41.35
N ALA A 109 3.24 11.45 -41.61
CA ALA A 109 3.29 10.20 -42.35
C ALA A 109 2.33 10.24 -43.55
N GLY A 110 2.88 10.24 -44.76
CA GLY A 110 2.10 10.37 -45.99
C GLY A 110 2.94 10.27 -47.27
N HIS A 111 2.33 10.64 -48.40
CA HIS A 111 3.03 10.74 -49.66
C HIS A 111 4.04 11.89 -49.63
N GLY A 112 5.14 11.68 -50.33
CA GLY A 112 6.10 12.73 -50.66
C GLY A 112 6.63 12.56 -52.08
N ASP A 113 7.28 13.59 -52.60
CA ASP A 113 7.86 13.57 -53.94
C ASP A 113 9.34 14.00 -53.95
N SER A 114 10.01 13.78 -55.07
CA SER A 114 11.44 14.07 -55.23
C SER A 114 11.78 15.57 -55.34
N GLN A 115 10.78 16.46 -55.24
CA GLN A 115 10.94 17.91 -55.22
C GLN A 115 10.69 18.48 -53.82
N SER A 116 10.71 17.62 -52.80
CA SER A 116 10.51 17.98 -51.40
C SER A 116 9.11 18.55 -51.13
N TYR A 117 8.08 17.85 -51.61
CA TYR A 117 6.69 18.08 -51.23
C TYR A 117 6.14 16.92 -50.40
N ILE A 118 5.25 17.22 -49.45
CA ILE A 118 4.42 16.24 -48.74
C ILE A 118 2.94 16.48 -49.02
N ALA A 119 2.18 15.41 -49.23
CA ALA A 119 0.79 15.48 -49.67
C ALA A 119 -0.20 15.58 -48.50
N PRO A 120 -1.00 16.65 -48.38
CA PRO A 120 -2.16 16.66 -47.49
C PRO A 120 -3.28 15.74 -48.03
N TYR A 121 -4.33 15.51 -47.25
CA TYR A 121 -5.46 14.64 -47.66
C TYR A 121 -6.14 15.09 -48.96
N ASP A 122 -6.28 16.40 -49.14
CA ASP A 122 -6.89 17.06 -50.28
C ASP A 122 -5.90 17.29 -51.45
N ALA A 123 -4.71 16.69 -51.39
CA ALA A 123 -3.71 16.70 -52.44
C ALA A 123 -4.29 16.30 -53.80
N TYR A 124 -4.05 17.13 -54.82
CA TYR A 124 -4.38 16.79 -56.20
C TYR A 124 -3.21 17.06 -57.15
N TYR A 125 -2.84 18.33 -57.35
CA TYR A 125 -1.62 18.69 -58.08
C TYR A 125 -0.45 18.88 -57.12
N VAL A 126 0.75 18.42 -57.47
CA VAL A 126 1.96 18.58 -56.64
C VAL A 126 2.21 20.04 -56.24
N SER A 127 1.85 21.00 -57.11
CA SER A 127 1.93 22.44 -56.80
C SER A 127 1.05 22.90 -55.64
N GLU A 128 0.07 22.11 -55.23
CA GLU A 128 -0.85 22.37 -54.13
C GLU A 128 -0.43 21.63 -52.84
N TRP A 129 0.53 20.71 -52.93
CA TRP A 129 1.10 19.99 -51.78
C TRP A 129 1.89 20.97 -50.90
N ILE A 130 2.31 20.51 -49.73
CA ILE A 130 3.10 21.33 -48.80
C ILE A 130 4.57 21.18 -49.19
N SER A 131 5.21 22.26 -49.64
CA SER A 131 6.65 22.22 -49.96
C SER A 131 7.51 22.29 -48.71
N SER A 132 8.78 21.89 -48.81
CA SER A 132 9.79 22.05 -47.75
C SER A 132 9.89 23.48 -47.23
N GLN A 133 9.94 24.46 -48.14
CA GLN A 133 9.98 25.87 -47.80
C GLN A 133 8.69 26.34 -47.11
N GLU A 134 7.53 25.85 -47.55
CA GLU A 134 6.24 26.19 -46.93
C GLU A 134 6.15 25.61 -45.51
N LEU A 135 6.52 24.34 -45.32
CA LEU A 135 6.58 23.72 -43.99
C LEU A 135 7.59 24.43 -43.08
N SER A 136 8.78 24.75 -43.58
CA SER A 136 9.79 25.51 -42.84
C SER A 136 9.24 26.87 -42.37
N ASN A 137 8.53 27.59 -43.26
CA ASN A 137 7.87 28.85 -42.90
C ASN A 137 6.76 28.68 -41.86
N TRP A 138 6.05 27.55 -41.85
CA TRP A 138 5.02 27.26 -40.85
C TRP A 138 5.63 26.92 -39.48
N LEU A 139 6.82 26.33 -39.45
CA LEU A 139 7.54 25.99 -38.21
C LEU A 139 8.44 27.13 -37.70
N ALA A 140 8.78 28.10 -38.55
CA ALA A 140 9.63 29.24 -38.21
C ALA A 140 9.17 30.06 -36.99
N PRO A 141 7.85 30.21 -36.68
CA PRO A 141 7.40 30.93 -35.50
C PRO A 141 7.58 30.17 -34.18
N LEU A 142 7.94 28.89 -34.17
CA LEU A 142 8.11 28.11 -32.94
C LEU A 142 9.27 28.67 -32.11
N GLU A 143 9.02 28.95 -30.84
CA GLU A 143 10.00 29.49 -29.87
C GLU A 143 10.63 28.39 -29.00
N SER A 144 10.06 27.19 -29.02
CA SER A 144 10.40 26.05 -28.15
C SER A 144 11.89 25.74 -28.10
N HIS A 145 12.39 25.44 -26.90
CA HIS A 145 13.78 25.09 -26.64
C HIS A 145 14.24 23.89 -27.48
N TYR A 146 13.36 22.87 -27.60
CA TYR A 146 13.60 21.71 -28.45
C TYR A 146 12.47 21.49 -29.45
N GLN A 147 12.84 21.27 -30.72
CA GLN A 147 11.90 20.97 -31.80
C GLN A 147 12.23 19.61 -32.41
N ALA A 148 11.29 18.69 -32.39
CA ALA A 148 11.37 17.40 -33.07
C ALA A 148 10.53 17.43 -34.34
N VAL A 149 11.11 17.02 -35.46
CA VAL A 149 10.38 16.82 -36.73
C VAL A 149 10.60 15.39 -37.21
N ILE A 150 9.53 14.68 -37.53
CA ILE A 150 9.58 13.31 -38.05
C ILE A 150 8.84 13.28 -39.39
N LEU A 151 9.56 12.98 -40.48
CA LEU A 151 9.00 12.90 -41.83
C LEU A 151 9.07 11.46 -42.37
N GLU A 152 7.93 10.78 -42.31
CA GLU A 152 7.67 9.51 -42.98
C GLU A 152 7.03 9.78 -44.35
N SER A 153 7.88 10.01 -45.34
CA SER A 153 7.48 10.21 -46.73
C SER A 153 8.64 9.88 -47.67
N CYS A 154 8.35 9.56 -48.93
CA CYS A 154 9.38 9.41 -49.95
C CYS A 154 10.24 10.68 -50.05
N TYR A 155 11.55 10.50 -50.28
CA TYR A 155 12.52 11.58 -50.47
C TYR A 155 12.59 12.57 -49.30
N SER A 156 12.25 12.13 -48.08
CA SER A 156 12.07 13.01 -46.93
C SER A 156 13.33 13.80 -46.57
N ALA A 157 14.54 13.25 -46.72
CA ALA A 157 15.78 14.01 -46.51
C ALA A 157 16.01 15.14 -47.54
N GLY A 158 15.22 15.23 -48.61
CA GLY A 158 15.20 16.40 -49.51
C GLY A 158 14.74 17.70 -48.81
N PHE A 159 14.11 17.58 -47.63
CA PHE A 159 13.71 18.72 -46.80
C PHE A 159 14.86 19.25 -45.91
N ALA A 160 16.03 18.60 -45.92
CA ALA A 160 17.15 18.91 -45.03
C ALA A 160 17.62 20.36 -45.12
N ASP A 161 17.72 20.92 -46.34
CA ASP A 161 18.21 22.28 -46.56
C ASP A 161 17.32 23.36 -45.90
N ASP A 162 16.01 23.09 -45.79
CA ASP A 162 15.04 24.04 -45.24
C ASP A 162 14.70 23.79 -43.76
N LEU A 163 14.82 22.54 -43.29
CA LEU A 163 14.40 22.15 -41.95
C LEU A 163 15.55 22.04 -40.95
N ASN A 164 16.77 21.73 -41.37
CA ASN A 164 17.89 21.53 -40.45
C ASN A 164 18.33 22.86 -39.85
N GLN A 165 18.25 22.97 -38.53
CA GLN A 165 18.66 24.17 -37.79
C GLN A 165 19.05 23.81 -36.36
N THR A 166 19.80 24.70 -35.70
CA THR A 166 20.09 24.57 -34.26
C THR A 166 18.79 24.56 -33.46
N GLY A 167 18.72 23.72 -32.43
CA GLY A 167 17.53 23.54 -31.60
C GLY A 167 16.50 22.56 -32.18
N ARG A 168 16.75 22.01 -33.39
CA ARG A 168 15.83 21.07 -34.05
C ARG A 168 16.50 19.73 -34.35
N VAL A 169 15.84 18.65 -33.94
CA VAL A 169 16.18 17.28 -34.33
C VAL A 169 15.18 16.83 -35.38
N VAL A 170 15.67 16.33 -36.51
CA VAL A 170 14.83 15.88 -37.63
C VAL A 170 15.14 14.43 -37.99
N LEU A 171 14.10 13.59 -37.97
CA LEU A 171 14.15 12.22 -38.46
C LEU A 171 13.50 12.16 -39.85
N TYR A 172 14.29 11.78 -40.83
CA TYR A 172 13.85 11.52 -42.19
C TYR A 172 13.78 10.01 -42.40
N SER A 173 12.64 9.50 -42.88
CA SER A 173 12.46 8.08 -43.14
C SER A 173 13.29 7.52 -44.31
N SER A 174 13.82 8.39 -45.18
CA SER A 174 14.59 8.02 -46.37
C SER A 174 15.58 9.12 -46.77
N LEU A 175 16.62 8.76 -47.54
CA LEU A 175 17.51 9.73 -48.19
C LEU A 175 16.78 10.50 -49.30
N ALA A 176 17.36 11.64 -49.73
CA ALA A 176 16.74 12.56 -50.69
C ALA A 176 16.52 11.96 -52.10
N GLU A 177 17.14 10.81 -52.39
CA GLU A 177 17.02 10.07 -53.66
C GLU A 177 16.31 8.72 -53.48
N GLU A 178 15.75 8.44 -52.30
CA GLU A 178 15.15 7.17 -51.93
C GLU A 178 13.66 7.28 -51.59
N VAL A 179 12.94 6.17 -51.75
CA VAL A 179 11.52 6.09 -51.39
C VAL A 179 11.35 5.60 -49.96
N SER A 180 10.18 5.88 -49.37
CA SER A 180 9.78 5.37 -48.06
C SER A 180 8.68 4.33 -48.23
N TRP A 181 8.77 3.21 -47.50
CA TRP A 181 7.81 2.12 -47.58
C TRP A 181 6.85 2.09 -46.41
N ALA A 182 5.73 1.40 -46.59
CA ALA A 182 4.79 1.04 -45.53
C ALA A 182 4.69 -0.49 -45.42
N ASP A 183 4.51 -1.00 -44.20
CA ASP A 183 4.41 -2.43 -43.89
C ASP A 183 2.95 -2.96 -43.89
N GLY A 184 1.98 -2.06 -44.13
CA GLY A 184 0.55 -2.32 -44.12
C GLY A 184 -0.17 -1.94 -42.83
N ASP A 185 0.57 -1.76 -41.73
CA ASP A 185 0.09 -1.32 -40.42
C ASP A 185 0.64 0.08 -40.05
N SER A 186 1.80 0.47 -40.57
CA SER A 186 2.45 1.77 -40.40
C SER A 186 3.44 2.06 -41.55
N GLY A 187 4.15 3.18 -41.50
CA GLY A 187 5.34 3.38 -42.33
C GLY A 187 6.47 2.47 -41.83
N LEU A 188 7.35 1.97 -42.68
CA LEU A 188 8.38 1.01 -42.28
C LEU A 188 9.32 1.59 -41.21
N PHE A 189 9.67 2.88 -41.30
CA PHE A 189 10.53 3.53 -40.32
C PHE A 189 9.76 3.92 -39.04
N SER A 190 8.63 4.60 -39.20
CA SER A 190 7.73 4.97 -38.09
C SER A 190 7.15 3.76 -37.35
N GLY A 191 7.03 2.60 -37.99
CA GLY A 191 6.70 1.32 -37.37
C GLY A 191 7.76 0.88 -36.38
N TYR A 192 9.04 0.92 -36.77
CA TYR A 192 10.13 0.65 -35.84
C TYR A 192 10.29 1.73 -34.76
N ILE A 193 9.93 2.99 -35.02
CA ILE A 193 9.82 4.01 -33.96
C ILE A 193 8.74 3.60 -32.94
N ASN A 194 7.56 3.20 -33.40
CA ASN A 194 6.49 2.72 -32.52
C ASN A 194 6.91 1.48 -31.72
N ASP A 195 7.63 0.54 -32.35
CA ASP A 195 8.18 -0.63 -31.67
C ASP A 195 9.18 -0.25 -30.58
N GLY A 196 10.03 0.74 -30.83
CA GLY A 196 10.97 1.30 -29.85
C GLY A 196 10.23 1.90 -28.65
N LEU A 197 9.16 2.67 -28.89
CA LEU A 197 8.32 3.23 -27.84
C LEU A 197 7.51 2.17 -27.08
N SER A 198 7.19 1.04 -27.70
CA SER A 198 6.31 0.03 -27.09
C SER A 198 6.97 -0.77 -25.96
N TYR A 199 8.30 -0.92 -25.98
CA TYR A 199 9.02 -1.77 -25.02
C TYR A 199 10.37 -1.15 -24.66
N VAL A 200 10.49 -0.66 -23.42
CA VAL A 200 11.66 0.11 -22.92
C VAL A 200 13.02 -0.45 -23.35
N PRO A 201 13.33 -1.75 -23.17
CA PRO A 201 14.65 -2.28 -23.54
C PRO A 201 14.99 -2.24 -25.05
N ASN A 202 14.01 -1.97 -25.91
CA ASN A 202 14.27 -1.86 -27.35
C ASN A 202 15.03 -0.57 -27.66
N ALA A 203 14.56 0.56 -27.13
CA ALA A 203 15.04 1.89 -27.49
C ALA A 203 15.69 2.65 -26.34
N ASP A 204 15.69 2.16 -25.10
CA ASP A 204 16.51 2.73 -24.01
C ASP A 204 17.95 2.20 -24.14
N ILE A 205 18.76 2.84 -24.99
CA ILE A 205 20.11 2.38 -25.34
C ILE A 205 21.07 2.68 -24.20
N ASN A 206 20.89 3.82 -23.53
CA ASN A 206 21.79 4.29 -22.47
C ASN A 206 21.40 3.72 -21.08
N GLY A 207 20.18 3.18 -20.92
CA GLY A 207 19.68 2.54 -19.71
C GLY A 207 19.19 3.50 -18.63
N ASP A 208 18.86 4.75 -18.98
CA ASP A 208 18.38 5.77 -18.04
C ASP A 208 16.86 5.81 -17.88
N GLY A 209 16.13 4.98 -18.65
CA GLY A 209 14.68 4.87 -18.63
C GLY A 209 13.96 6.00 -19.35
N LEU A 210 14.67 6.95 -19.96
CA LEU A 210 14.13 7.94 -20.87
C LEU A 210 14.27 7.40 -22.30
N ILE A 211 13.25 7.65 -23.13
CA ILE A 211 13.31 7.32 -24.56
C ILE A 211 13.46 8.62 -25.34
N SER A 212 14.63 8.81 -25.92
CA SER A 212 14.94 9.96 -26.77
C SER A 212 14.65 9.72 -28.25
N LEU A 213 14.53 10.82 -29.00
CA LEU A 213 14.33 10.76 -30.45
C LEU A 213 15.55 10.14 -31.17
N GLU A 214 16.75 10.42 -30.66
CA GLU A 214 18.01 9.89 -31.14
C GLU A 214 18.08 8.38 -30.95
N GLU A 215 17.68 7.87 -29.77
CA GLU A 215 17.67 6.43 -29.54
C GLU A 215 16.61 5.71 -30.39
N LEU A 216 15.43 6.31 -30.57
CA LEU A 216 14.42 5.79 -31.50
C LEU A 216 15.00 5.69 -32.93
N PHE A 217 15.78 6.69 -33.36
CA PHE A 217 16.48 6.63 -34.63
C PHE A 217 17.49 5.48 -34.68
N PHE A 218 18.39 5.37 -33.69
CA PHE A 218 19.40 4.31 -33.65
C PHE A 218 18.79 2.90 -33.54
N TYR A 219 17.61 2.79 -32.94
CA TYR A 219 16.82 1.56 -32.95
C TYR A 219 16.21 1.27 -34.33
N ALA A 220 15.55 2.25 -34.93
CA ALA A 220 14.75 2.06 -36.13
C ALA A 220 15.59 1.97 -37.41
N GLN A 221 16.61 2.82 -37.57
CA GLN A 221 17.43 2.94 -38.78
C GLN A 221 17.98 1.60 -39.29
N PRO A 222 18.69 0.78 -38.48
CA PRO A 222 19.28 -0.46 -39.00
C PRO A 222 18.22 -1.50 -39.37
N ARG A 223 17.06 -1.48 -38.68
CA ARG A 223 15.95 -2.41 -38.93
C ARG A 223 15.23 -2.06 -40.23
N THR A 224 14.91 -0.79 -40.43
CA THR A 224 14.34 -0.27 -41.67
C THR A 224 15.23 -0.59 -42.86
N THR A 225 16.52 -0.23 -42.80
CA THR A 225 17.46 -0.46 -43.90
C THR A 225 17.63 -1.95 -44.23
N ASN A 226 17.67 -2.81 -43.21
CA ASN A 226 17.80 -4.24 -43.47
C ASN A 226 16.53 -4.83 -44.08
N GLU A 227 15.35 -4.44 -43.61
CA GLU A 227 14.07 -4.94 -44.12
C GLU A 227 13.79 -4.45 -45.55
N SER A 228 13.99 -3.16 -45.83
CA SER A 228 13.79 -2.63 -47.18
C SER A 228 14.69 -3.34 -48.20
N ARG A 229 15.95 -3.61 -47.81
CA ARG A 229 16.91 -4.34 -48.64
C ARG A 229 16.47 -5.77 -48.94
N LEU A 230 15.88 -6.46 -47.97
CA LEU A 230 15.31 -7.80 -48.17
C LEU A 230 14.12 -7.78 -49.15
N ALA A 231 13.39 -6.67 -49.19
CA ALA A 231 12.34 -6.41 -50.18
C ALA A 231 12.86 -5.89 -51.53
N LEU A 232 14.18 -5.91 -51.77
CA LEU A 232 14.85 -5.40 -52.98
C LEU A 232 14.61 -3.91 -53.23
N SER A 233 14.43 -3.12 -52.16
CA SER A 233 14.36 -1.67 -52.21
C SER A 233 15.41 -1.01 -51.29
N LEU A 234 15.58 0.29 -51.42
CA LEU A 234 16.49 1.09 -50.61
C LEU A 234 15.67 2.08 -49.80
N GLN A 235 15.87 2.07 -48.49
CA GLN A 235 15.35 3.05 -47.56
C GLN A 235 16.35 3.18 -46.41
N HIS A 236 17.06 4.31 -46.38
CA HIS A 236 18.00 4.64 -45.33
C HIS A 236 17.48 5.86 -44.56
N PRO A 237 16.92 5.64 -43.36
CA PRO A 237 16.59 6.75 -42.49
C PRO A 237 17.81 7.62 -42.18
N PHE A 238 17.58 8.92 -42.11
CA PHE A 238 18.61 9.93 -41.87
C PHE A 238 18.21 10.82 -40.69
N LEU A 239 19.16 11.06 -39.79
CA LEU A 239 19.02 11.92 -38.62
C LEU A 239 19.80 13.20 -38.87
N SER A 240 19.13 14.35 -38.75
CA SER A 240 19.79 15.63 -38.51
C SER A 240 19.61 16.00 -37.05
N ASP A 241 20.72 16.06 -36.33
CA ASP A 241 20.74 16.46 -34.92
C ASP A 241 21.28 17.88 -34.79
N GLY A 242 20.37 18.82 -34.52
CA GLY A 242 20.67 20.23 -34.30
C GLY A 242 20.86 20.61 -32.84
N ILE A 243 20.90 19.66 -31.91
CA ILE A 243 21.03 19.92 -30.47
C ILE A 243 22.34 19.36 -29.90
N GLY A 244 22.67 19.74 -28.66
CA GLY A 244 23.74 19.12 -27.90
C GLY A 244 23.13 18.34 -26.75
N GLY A 245 23.02 17.01 -26.88
CA GLY A 245 22.38 16.14 -25.89
C GLY A 245 21.40 15.19 -26.55
N GLU A 246 20.36 14.82 -25.81
CA GLU A 246 19.27 13.96 -26.28
C GLU A 246 17.94 14.69 -26.10
N LEU A 247 17.02 14.49 -27.05
CA LEU A 247 15.65 15.00 -26.97
C LEU A 247 14.75 13.88 -26.43
N SER A 248 14.67 13.79 -25.10
CA SER A 248 13.79 12.82 -24.43
C SER A 248 12.32 13.11 -24.72
N LEU A 249 11.59 12.11 -25.21
CA LEU A 249 10.15 12.22 -25.45
C LEU A 249 9.33 11.60 -24.31
N ILE A 250 9.76 10.44 -23.80
CA ILE A 250 8.98 9.68 -22.82
C ILE A 250 9.91 9.21 -21.71
N GLY A 251 9.59 9.57 -20.47
CA GLY A 251 10.15 8.92 -19.30
C GLY A 251 9.33 7.69 -18.93
N LYS A 252 9.98 6.53 -18.86
CA LYS A 252 9.31 5.26 -18.61
C LYS A 252 9.40 4.90 -17.13
N LEU A 253 8.29 4.45 -16.55
CA LEU A 253 8.34 3.69 -15.31
C LEU A 253 8.39 2.21 -15.68
N LEU A 254 9.49 1.54 -15.32
CA LEU A 254 9.57 0.09 -15.33
C LEU A 254 9.28 -0.43 -13.92
N LEU A 255 8.20 -1.20 -13.77
CA LEU A 255 7.74 -1.66 -12.47
C LEU A 255 7.66 -3.19 -12.41
N THR A 256 8.35 -3.78 -11.43
CA THR A 256 8.42 -5.23 -11.22
C THR A 256 8.18 -5.62 -9.77
N THR A 257 7.85 -6.90 -9.55
CA THR A 257 7.76 -7.49 -8.20
C THR A 257 8.74 -8.65 -8.04
N SER A 258 9.37 -8.76 -6.87
CA SER A 258 10.39 -9.78 -6.59
C SER A 258 9.87 -11.22 -6.61
N ILE A 259 8.56 -11.39 -6.48
CA ILE A 259 7.87 -12.66 -6.63
C ILE A 259 6.65 -12.47 -7.54
N PRO A 260 6.31 -13.45 -8.38
CA PRO A 260 5.09 -13.40 -9.17
C PRO A 260 3.87 -13.44 -8.24
N ILE A 261 3.00 -12.44 -8.37
CA ILE A 261 1.74 -12.37 -7.62
C ILE A 261 0.64 -12.91 -8.53
N SER A 262 0.28 -14.18 -8.32
CA SER A 262 -0.74 -14.84 -9.13
C SER A 262 -2.15 -14.38 -8.73
N GLY A 263 -2.91 -13.84 -9.68
CA GLY A 263 -4.30 -13.42 -9.51
C GLY A 263 -4.51 -11.95 -9.90
N ASN A 264 -5.76 -11.55 -10.14
CA ASN A 264 -6.12 -10.17 -10.47
C ASN A 264 -6.25 -9.32 -9.20
N TYR A 265 -5.13 -9.06 -8.54
CA TYR A 265 -5.06 -8.18 -7.36
C TYR A 265 -4.46 -6.84 -7.77
N ASN A 266 -4.98 -5.74 -7.22
CA ASN A 266 -4.32 -4.45 -7.31
C ASN A 266 -3.25 -4.38 -6.22
N TYR A 267 -2.00 -4.14 -6.59
CA TYR A 267 -0.91 -4.05 -5.59
C TYR A 267 -0.02 -2.85 -5.74
N ILE A 268 -0.21 -2.05 -6.78
CA ILE A 268 0.53 -0.81 -6.94
C ILE A 268 -0.43 0.30 -7.33
N ILE A 269 -0.26 1.44 -6.67
CA ILE A 269 -0.94 2.69 -7.00
C ILE A 269 0.12 3.62 -7.57
N VAL A 270 -0.10 4.16 -8.76
CA VAL A 270 0.72 5.24 -9.34
C VAL A 270 -0.19 6.42 -9.60
N ASP A 271 0.10 7.57 -8.99
CA ASP A 271 -0.73 8.80 -9.07
C ASP A 271 -2.23 8.57 -8.85
N GLY A 272 -2.56 7.69 -7.89
CA GLY A 272 -3.94 7.33 -7.54
C GLY A 272 -4.58 6.26 -8.43
N GLN A 273 -3.96 5.86 -9.54
CA GLN A 273 -4.43 4.78 -10.41
C GLN A 273 -3.88 3.42 -9.95
N THR A 274 -4.73 2.39 -9.98
CA THR A 274 -4.37 1.05 -9.48
C THR A 274 -3.95 0.11 -10.61
N TYR A 275 -2.87 -0.62 -10.40
CA TYR A 275 -2.31 -1.60 -11.35
C TYR A 275 -2.21 -2.99 -10.72
N SER A 276 -2.38 -4.02 -11.56
CA SER A 276 -2.48 -5.43 -11.17
C SER A 276 -1.51 -6.39 -11.88
N LEU A 277 -0.63 -5.87 -12.74
CA LEU A 277 0.32 -6.68 -13.51
C LEU A 277 1.71 -6.68 -12.88
N SER A 278 2.34 -7.86 -12.84
CA SER A 278 3.61 -8.08 -12.11
C SER A 278 4.79 -7.45 -12.84
N TYR A 279 4.50 -7.05 -14.07
CA TYR A 279 5.28 -6.22 -14.94
C TYR A 279 4.35 -5.14 -15.49
N THR A 280 4.62 -3.88 -15.18
CA THR A 280 3.87 -2.75 -15.71
C THR A 280 4.85 -1.74 -16.28
N GLN A 281 4.55 -1.23 -17.48
CA GLN A 281 5.25 -0.09 -18.08
C GLN A 281 4.27 1.06 -18.22
N LEU A 282 4.66 2.24 -17.73
CA LEU A 282 3.88 3.47 -17.87
C LEU A 282 4.75 4.55 -18.52
N ASN A 283 4.09 5.41 -19.29
CA ASN A 283 4.72 6.56 -19.92
C ASN A 283 4.40 7.80 -19.10
N PHE A 284 5.42 8.62 -18.89
CA PHE A 284 5.32 9.90 -18.22
C PHE A 284 6.09 10.95 -19.01
N THR A 285 5.72 12.20 -18.84
CA THR A 285 6.53 13.33 -19.29
C THR A 285 7.94 13.25 -18.71
N PRO A 286 9.02 13.42 -19.51
CA PRO A 286 10.38 13.40 -18.98
C PRO A 286 10.60 14.46 -17.88
N GLY A 287 11.28 14.08 -16.81
CA GLY A 287 11.62 14.96 -15.69
C GLY A 287 10.50 15.21 -14.66
N THR A 288 9.28 14.75 -14.90
CA THR A 288 8.18 14.92 -13.91
C THR A 288 8.32 13.97 -12.73
N THR A 289 7.86 14.44 -11.56
CA THR A 289 7.83 13.66 -10.32
C THR A 289 6.44 13.08 -10.08
N HIS A 290 6.39 11.82 -9.68
CA HIS A 290 5.20 11.01 -9.49
C HIS A 290 5.22 10.30 -8.14
N GLU A 291 4.05 9.84 -7.70
CA GLU A 291 3.91 9.09 -6.46
C GLU A 291 3.55 7.63 -6.74
N ILE A 292 4.20 6.72 -6.01
CA ILE A 292 3.94 5.29 -6.09
C ILE A 292 3.72 4.71 -4.70
N THR A 293 2.75 3.79 -4.58
CA THR A 293 2.49 3.05 -3.34
C THR A 293 2.35 1.56 -3.62
N ALA A 294 3.14 0.74 -2.94
CA ALA A 294 3.01 -0.71 -2.91
C ALA A 294 2.03 -1.15 -1.82
N LEU A 295 1.08 -2.03 -2.14
CA LEU A 295 0.03 -2.47 -1.23
C LEU A 295 0.29 -3.88 -0.70
N ASN A 296 -0.02 -4.11 0.57
CA ASN A 296 -0.18 -5.47 1.08
C ASN A 296 -1.42 -6.10 0.44
N ILE A 297 -1.29 -7.36 -0.02
CA ILE A 297 -2.38 -8.08 -0.70
C ILE A 297 -2.86 -9.21 0.19
N ASP A 298 -4.14 -9.19 0.55
CA ASP A 298 -4.81 -10.34 1.15
C ASP A 298 -5.36 -11.23 0.03
N ALA A 299 -4.63 -12.28 -0.32
CA ALA A 299 -4.93 -13.11 -1.49
C ALA A 299 -6.05 -14.12 -1.20
N LEU A 300 -5.90 -14.89 -0.12
CA LEU A 300 -6.84 -15.93 0.34
C LEU A 300 -6.90 -15.90 1.87
N PRO A 301 -7.91 -16.54 2.51
CA PRO A 301 -7.93 -16.65 3.97
C PRO A 301 -6.61 -17.20 4.53
N GLY A 302 -5.94 -16.39 5.35
CA GLY A 302 -4.66 -16.73 5.95
C GLY A 302 -3.44 -16.71 5.01
N VAL A 303 -3.58 -16.21 3.77
CA VAL A 303 -2.47 -16.02 2.82
C VAL A 303 -2.41 -14.54 2.41
N ARG A 304 -1.26 -13.90 2.59
CA ARG A 304 -1.02 -12.53 2.12
C ARG A 304 0.32 -12.37 1.43
N TYR A 305 0.43 -11.37 0.58
CA TYR A 305 1.71 -10.84 0.11
C TYR A 305 1.98 -9.54 0.87
N PHE A 306 3.10 -9.51 1.58
CA PHE A 306 3.49 -8.39 2.43
C PHE A 306 4.64 -7.64 1.76
N PHE A 307 4.46 -6.34 1.55
CA PHE A 307 5.50 -5.47 1.05
C PHE A 307 6.58 -5.29 2.12
N ASN A 308 7.82 -5.66 1.79
CA ASN A 308 8.95 -5.49 2.70
C ASN A 308 9.65 -4.16 2.49
N ARG A 309 9.99 -3.86 1.23
CA ARG A 309 10.77 -2.70 0.81
C ARG A 309 10.80 -2.62 -0.73
N TRP A 310 11.29 -1.51 -1.24
CA TRP A 310 11.77 -1.40 -2.61
C TRP A 310 13.19 -2.01 -2.72
N ALA A 311 13.57 -2.50 -3.90
CA ALA A 311 14.86 -3.15 -4.12
C ALA A 311 16.07 -2.21 -3.89
N ASP A 312 15.87 -0.90 -4.07
CA ASP A 312 16.87 0.14 -3.77
C ASP A 312 16.99 0.47 -2.26
N GLY A 313 16.25 -0.23 -1.40
CA GLY A 313 16.37 -0.15 0.06
C GLY A 313 15.33 0.73 0.76
N VAL A 314 14.46 1.44 0.02
CA VAL A 314 13.40 2.25 0.63
C VAL A 314 12.35 1.34 1.30
N THR A 315 12.11 1.52 2.60
CA THR A 315 11.17 0.68 3.37
C THR A 315 9.76 1.25 3.44
N SER A 316 9.57 2.52 3.11
CA SER A 316 8.24 3.10 3.01
C SER A 316 7.51 2.50 1.82
N ALA A 317 6.27 2.04 2.04
CA ALA A 317 5.41 1.52 0.98
C ALA A 317 5.08 2.60 -0.07
N SER A 318 4.95 3.85 0.38
CA SER A 318 4.75 5.02 -0.48
C SER A 318 6.04 5.81 -0.65
N ARG A 319 6.29 6.31 -1.86
CA ARG A 319 7.44 7.16 -2.19
C ARG A 319 7.17 7.95 -3.47
N SER A 320 7.96 9.01 -3.65
CA SER A 320 8.10 9.68 -4.94
C SER A 320 9.12 8.99 -5.84
N PHE A 321 8.98 9.18 -7.14
CA PHE A 321 9.97 8.85 -8.17
C PHE A 321 9.92 9.88 -9.31
N VAL A 322 11.02 10.00 -10.06
CA VAL A 322 11.07 10.81 -11.28
C VAL A 322 10.87 9.89 -12.48
N SER A 323 10.19 10.36 -13.52
CA SER A 323 10.05 9.58 -14.77
C SER A 323 11.40 9.09 -15.29
N GLY A 324 11.42 7.87 -15.84
CA GLY A 324 12.66 7.11 -16.11
C GLY A 324 13.03 6.10 -15.01
N ALA A 325 12.29 6.07 -13.89
CA ALA A 325 12.62 5.15 -12.80
C ALA A 325 12.40 3.66 -13.16
N ASN A 326 13.33 2.83 -12.68
CA ASN A 326 13.19 1.37 -12.65
C ASN A 326 13.00 0.92 -11.19
N LEU A 327 11.79 0.50 -10.85
CA LEU A 327 11.39 0.16 -9.49
C LEU A 327 10.99 -1.31 -9.37
N GLU A 328 11.52 -1.97 -8.36
CA GLU A 328 11.12 -3.33 -7.97
C GLU A 328 10.57 -3.32 -6.54
N ALA A 329 9.32 -3.74 -6.38
CA ALA A 329 8.69 -3.92 -5.08
C ALA A 329 9.00 -5.34 -4.54
N VAL A 330 9.66 -5.40 -3.38
CA VAL A 330 10.07 -6.66 -2.77
C VAL A 330 9.00 -7.14 -1.80
N TYR A 331 8.40 -8.28 -2.12
CA TYR A 331 7.33 -8.90 -1.34
C TYR A 331 7.76 -10.21 -0.68
N SER A 332 7.20 -10.49 0.49
CA SER A 332 7.18 -11.83 1.11
C SER A 332 5.79 -12.42 0.99
N ARG A 333 5.70 -13.70 0.63
CA ARG A 333 4.47 -14.46 0.83
C ARG A 333 4.40 -14.88 2.30
N GLN A 334 3.30 -14.54 2.98
CA GLN A 334 3.09 -14.82 4.39
C GLN A 334 1.86 -15.70 4.63
N TYR A 335 1.95 -16.52 5.67
CA TYR A 335 0.86 -17.37 6.15
C TYR A 335 0.49 -17.04 7.59
N LEU A 336 -0.82 -17.04 7.87
CA LEU A 336 -1.36 -16.83 9.20
C LEU A 336 -1.30 -18.12 10.03
N LEU A 337 -0.74 -18.03 11.22
CA LEU A 337 -0.86 -19.00 12.30
C LEU A 337 -1.90 -18.51 13.31
N THR A 338 -2.98 -19.27 13.44
CA THR A 338 -4.01 -19.05 14.46
C THR A 338 -3.79 -20.01 15.62
N ILE A 339 -3.88 -19.52 16.85
CA ILE A 339 -3.82 -20.37 18.05
C ILE A 339 -5.15 -20.26 18.80
N ASP A 340 -5.84 -21.39 18.94
CA ASP A 340 -7.00 -21.57 19.81
C ASP A 340 -6.52 -21.91 21.23
N SER A 341 -6.97 -21.15 22.22
CA SER A 341 -6.54 -21.31 23.61
C SER A 341 -7.61 -20.73 24.56
N PRO A 342 -7.86 -21.38 25.72
CA PRO A 342 -8.75 -20.82 26.74
C PRO A 342 -8.12 -19.66 27.53
N THR A 343 -6.84 -19.36 27.31
CA THR A 343 -6.07 -18.29 27.95
C THR A 343 -5.30 -17.44 26.92
N THR A 344 -5.08 -16.16 27.23
CA THR A 344 -4.30 -15.21 26.42
C THR A 344 -2.79 -15.30 26.66
N ALA A 345 -2.34 -16.11 27.63
CA ALA A 345 -0.92 -16.33 27.93
C ALA A 345 -0.16 -17.09 26.83
N VAL A 346 -0.88 -17.70 25.88
CA VAL A 346 -0.30 -18.43 24.76
C VAL A 346 0.23 -17.46 23.70
N SER A 347 1.47 -17.68 23.26
CA SER A 347 2.16 -16.85 22.26
C SER A 347 2.55 -17.66 21.03
N GLY A 348 2.79 -16.95 19.92
CA GLY A 348 3.21 -17.52 18.65
C GLY A 348 2.20 -17.38 17.51
N SER A 349 0.98 -16.88 17.76
CA SER A 349 0.04 -16.57 16.68
C SER A 349 0.51 -15.35 15.86
N GLY A 350 0.07 -15.26 14.61
CA GLY A 350 0.40 -14.13 13.72
C GLY A 350 0.81 -14.55 12.32
N TRP A 351 1.28 -13.57 11.56
CA TRP A 351 1.73 -13.76 10.18
C TRP A 351 3.22 -14.04 10.13
N TYR A 352 3.59 -15.05 9.34
CA TYR A 352 4.98 -15.47 9.19
C TYR A 352 5.32 -15.62 7.71
N ASP A 353 6.55 -15.26 7.35
CA ASP A 353 7.09 -15.49 6.01
C ASP A 353 7.08 -16.99 5.69
N GLN A 354 6.76 -17.31 4.44
CA GLN A 354 6.73 -18.68 3.95
C GLN A 354 8.05 -19.40 4.25
N TYR A 355 7.95 -20.64 4.73
CA TYR A 355 9.06 -21.51 5.15
C TYR A 355 9.88 -21.02 6.35
N THR A 356 9.44 -19.97 7.05
CA THR A 356 10.03 -19.61 8.35
C THR A 356 9.39 -20.39 9.50
N PHE A 357 10.03 -20.34 10.67
CA PHE A 357 9.51 -20.96 11.88
C PHE A 357 8.70 -19.96 12.71
N ALA A 358 7.51 -20.36 13.12
CA ALA A 358 6.79 -19.74 14.21
C ALA A 358 7.14 -20.48 15.52
N ASN A 359 7.51 -19.72 16.56
CA ASN A 359 7.80 -20.26 17.89
C ASN A 359 6.54 -20.13 18.76
N LEU A 360 6.07 -21.25 19.29
CA LEU A 360 4.87 -21.33 20.11
C LEU A 360 5.26 -21.57 21.57
N SER A 361 4.56 -20.91 22.49
CA SER A 361 4.73 -21.11 23.93
C SER A 361 3.38 -21.04 24.63
N ALA A 362 3.08 -22.05 25.43
CA ALA A 362 1.86 -22.20 26.22
C ALA A 362 2.23 -22.58 27.66
N PRO A 363 2.53 -21.60 28.52
CA PRO A 363 2.95 -21.86 29.89
C PRO A 363 1.76 -22.23 30.79
N ASP A 364 2.03 -22.94 31.88
CA ASP A 364 1.11 -23.04 33.00
C ASP A 364 0.84 -21.65 33.58
N ILE A 365 -0.41 -21.36 33.91
CA ILE A 365 -0.81 -20.06 34.47
C ILE A 365 -1.85 -20.21 35.56
N GLU A 366 -1.68 -19.43 36.64
CA GLU A 366 -2.64 -19.31 37.74
C GLU A 366 -3.02 -17.82 37.87
N GLU A 367 -4.26 -17.49 37.55
CA GLU A 367 -4.76 -16.11 37.60
C GLU A 367 -6.25 -16.09 37.93
N GLY A 368 -6.67 -15.16 38.81
CA GLY A 368 -8.09 -14.95 39.12
C GLY A 368 -8.79 -16.17 39.75
N GLY A 369 -8.07 -17.03 40.45
CA GLY A 369 -8.62 -18.27 41.03
C GLY A 369 -8.85 -19.39 40.00
N ILE A 370 -8.26 -19.27 38.80
CA ILE A 370 -8.24 -20.31 37.77
C ILE A 370 -6.79 -20.77 37.59
N ARG A 371 -6.57 -22.08 37.51
CA ARG A 371 -5.29 -22.69 37.15
C ARG A 371 -5.45 -23.42 35.83
N TYR A 372 -4.60 -23.07 34.89
CA TYR A 372 -4.46 -23.72 33.59
C TYR A 372 -3.14 -24.49 33.59
N THR A 373 -3.23 -25.80 33.47
CA THR A 373 -2.06 -26.69 33.35
C THR A 373 -1.99 -27.20 31.92
N PHE A 374 -0.93 -26.88 31.19
CA PHE A 374 -0.77 -27.24 29.79
C PHE A 374 -0.65 -28.76 29.64
N THR A 375 -1.41 -29.34 28.71
CA THR A 375 -1.43 -30.80 28.47
C THR A 375 -0.86 -31.19 27.12
N GLY A 376 -0.85 -30.28 26.15
CA GLY A 376 -0.28 -30.54 24.84
C GLY A 376 -0.85 -29.70 23.71
N TRP A 377 -0.12 -29.66 22.61
CA TRP A 377 -0.56 -29.07 21.35
C TRP A 377 -1.40 -30.05 20.54
N SER A 378 -2.37 -29.54 19.78
CA SER A 378 -3.15 -30.29 18.79
C SER A 378 -3.49 -29.44 17.56
N GLY A 379 -4.01 -30.08 16.50
CA GLY A 379 -4.27 -29.42 15.21
C GLY A 379 -3.12 -29.63 14.22
N ASP A 380 -2.62 -28.56 13.61
CA ASP A 380 -1.52 -28.63 12.64
C ASP A 380 -0.14 -28.98 13.25
N ILE A 381 -0.02 -29.00 14.58
CA ILE A 381 1.11 -29.57 15.31
C ILE A 381 0.60 -30.30 16.55
N THR A 382 1.31 -31.36 16.93
CA THR A 382 1.04 -32.13 18.14
C THR A 382 2.32 -32.26 18.96
N GLY A 383 2.18 -32.33 20.28
CA GLY A 383 3.33 -32.55 21.17
C GLY A 383 3.03 -32.20 22.63
N PRO A 384 3.75 -32.82 23.58
CA PRO A 384 3.49 -32.64 25.01
C PRO A 384 4.26 -31.46 25.62
N PHE A 385 5.16 -30.82 24.87
CA PHE A 385 6.00 -29.74 25.38
C PHE A 385 5.29 -28.39 25.28
N ASP A 386 5.37 -27.60 26.35
CA ASP A 386 4.84 -26.24 26.47
C ASP A 386 5.39 -25.26 25.41
N SER A 387 6.56 -25.57 24.86
CA SER A 387 7.25 -24.82 23.82
C SER A 387 7.56 -25.70 22.61
N THR A 388 7.32 -25.16 21.42
CA THR A 388 7.59 -25.86 20.16
C THR A 388 7.76 -24.86 19.02
N ARG A 389 8.12 -25.36 17.82
CA ARG A 389 8.16 -24.56 16.60
C ARG A 389 7.48 -25.27 15.45
N ILE A 390 6.85 -24.49 14.58
CA ILE A 390 6.17 -25.00 13.39
C ILE A 390 6.67 -24.25 12.15
N VAL A 391 6.92 -24.96 11.07
CA VAL A 391 7.25 -24.35 9.77
C VAL A 391 5.97 -23.82 9.12
N MET A 392 6.00 -22.60 8.61
CA MET A 392 4.85 -21.93 7.98
C MET A 392 4.90 -22.11 6.46
N ASP A 393 4.42 -23.26 5.99
CA ASP A 393 4.33 -23.63 4.57
C ASP A 393 2.94 -23.40 3.96
N LYS A 394 1.93 -23.19 4.80
CA LYS A 394 0.53 -22.85 4.49
C LYS A 394 -0.11 -22.17 5.71
N PRO A 395 -1.33 -21.59 5.61
CA PRO A 395 -2.07 -21.14 6.80
C PRO A 395 -2.33 -22.32 7.74
N LYS A 396 -2.18 -22.09 9.05
CA LYS A 396 -2.28 -23.16 10.07
C LYS A 396 -3.08 -22.73 11.28
N THR A 397 -3.77 -23.69 11.87
CA THR A 397 -4.48 -23.54 13.13
C THR A 397 -4.00 -24.60 14.12
N VAL A 398 -3.58 -24.11 15.28
CA VAL A 398 -3.08 -24.94 16.39
C VAL A 398 -3.94 -24.67 17.62
N LYS A 399 -4.13 -25.67 18.46
CA LYS A 399 -4.83 -25.54 19.74
C LYS A 399 -3.91 -25.89 20.90
N ALA A 400 -3.83 -25.00 21.89
CA ALA A 400 -3.19 -25.26 23.18
C ALA A 400 -4.23 -25.89 24.12
N ASN A 401 -4.00 -27.14 24.52
CA ASN A 401 -4.90 -27.83 25.44
C ASN A 401 -4.41 -27.63 26.88
N TYR A 402 -5.38 -27.42 27.77
CA TYR A 402 -5.15 -27.23 29.20
C TYR A 402 -6.13 -28.06 30.01
N ASP A 403 -5.64 -28.62 31.11
CA ASP A 403 -6.50 -29.00 32.23
C ASP A 403 -6.79 -27.72 33.03
N ILE A 404 -8.06 -27.55 33.42
CA ILE A 404 -8.53 -26.35 34.10
C ILE A 404 -8.97 -26.73 35.52
N GLU A 405 -8.42 -26.05 36.52
CA GLU A 405 -8.86 -26.12 37.91
C GLU A 405 -9.40 -24.77 38.38
N TYR A 406 -10.35 -24.80 39.29
CA TYR A 406 -10.90 -23.63 39.95
C TYR A 406 -10.59 -23.67 41.44
N LEU A 407 -10.32 -22.49 42.01
CA LEU A 407 -10.12 -22.31 43.44
C LEU A 407 -11.48 -22.16 44.14
N LEU A 408 -11.68 -22.97 45.17
CA LEU A 408 -12.75 -22.84 46.14
C LEU A 408 -12.16 -22.27 47.44
N ASN A 409 -12.58 -21.06 47.79
CA ASN A 409 -12.23 -20.42 49.06
C ASN A 409 -13.42 -20.46 50.00
N LEU A 410 -13.24 -21.09 51.15
CA LEU A 410 -14.22 -21.06 52.23
C LEU A 410 -13.71 -20.16 53.37
N SER A 411 -14.54 -19.22 53.80
CA SER A 411 -14.23 -18.35 54.92
C SER A 411 -15.25 -18.51 56.06
N SER A 412 -14.82 -18.23 57.29
CA SER A 412 -15.71 -18.23 58.45
C SER A 412 -15.20 -17.29 59.54
N PRO A 413 -16.10 -16.61 60.27
CA PRO A 413 -15.72 -15.90 61.49
C PRO A 413 -15.37 -16.83 62.66
N TYR A 414 -15.75 -18.12 62.62
CA TYR A 414 -15.52 -19.09 63.70
C TYR A 414 -15.02 -20.43 63.14
N GLY A 415 -13.82 -20.85 63.55
CA GLY A 415 -13.19 -22.08 63.05
C GLY A 415 -12.84 -22.05 61.55
N THR A 416 -12.40 -23.19 61.02
CA THR A 416 -12.00 -23.34 59.61
C THR A 416 -12.97 -24.27 58.88
N PRO A 417 -13.71 -23.79 57.87
CA PRO A 417 -14.53 -24.66 57.03
C PRO A 417 -13.69 -25.71 56.29
N GLU A 418 -14.24 -26.91 56.11
CA GLU A 418 -13.60 -27.97 55.32
C GLU A 418 -14.09 -27.90 53.86
N GLY A 419 -13.17 -28.08 52.91
CA GLY A 419 -13.48 -28.12 51.47
C GLY A 419 -12.82 -27.03 50.63
N SER A 420 -11.99 -26.15 51.20
CA SER A 420 -11.20 -25.20 50.39
C SER A 420 -10.10 -25.91 49.60
N GLY A 421 -9.83 -25.44 48.38
CA GLY A 421 -8.76 -25.99 47.55
C GLY A 421 -8.97 -25.79 46.05
N TRP A 422 -8.03 -26.33 45.28
CA TRP A 422 -8.11 -26.39 43.82
C TRP A 422 -8.81 -27.68 43.39
N TYR A 423 -9.77 -27.55 42.47
CA TYR A 423 -10.50 -28.71 41.96
C TYR A 423 -10.70 -28.59 40.45
N ALA A 424 -10.61 -29.73 39.74
CA ALA A 424 -10.86 -29.80 38.31
C ALA A 424 -12.23 -29.20 37.94
N ALA A 425 -12.29 -28.50 36.82
CA ALA A 425 -13.53 -27.90 36.32
C ALA A 425 -14.65 -28.94 36.19
N GLY A 426 -15.83 -28.64 36.75
CA GLY A 426 -17.00 -29.52 36.75
C GLY A 426 -16.99 -30.60 37.83
N SER A 427 -15.94 -30.69 38.65
CA SER A 427 -15.92 -31.61 39.79
C SER A 427 -16.91 -31.19 40.88
N THR A 428 -17.31 -32.16 41.71
CA THR A 428 -18.16 -31.92 42.88
C THR A 428 -17.34 -31.96 44.17
N VAL A 429 -17.60 -31.01 45.06
CA VAL A 429 -16.86 -30.85 46.32
C VAL A 429 -17.86 -30.84 47.47
N LYS A 430 -17.53 -31.60 48.52
CA LYS A 430 -18.25 -31.54 49.79
C LYS A 430 -17.65 -30.44 50.66
N LEU A 431 -18.49 -29.51 51.09
CA LEU A 431 -18.12 -28.48 52.07
C LEU A 431 -18.80 -28.75 53.42
N SER A 432 -18.07 -28.48 54.50
CA SER A 432 -18.53 -28.71 55.87
C SER A 432 -18.25 -27.50 56.76
N ALA A 433 -19.29 -27.04 57.44
CA ALA A 433 -19.20 -25.89 58.34
C ALA A 433 -18.41 -26.27 59.61
N PRO A 434 -17.65 -25.31 60.18
CA PRO A 434 -16.99 -25.49 61.46
C PRO A 434 -17.97 -25.96 62.55
N LYS A 435 -17.47 -26.76 63.49
CA LYS A 435 -18.26 -27.18 64.65
C LYS A 435 -18.61 -25.97 65.50
N ALA A 436 -19.79 -26.01 66.15
CA ALA A 436 -20.23 -24.92 67.01
C ALA A 436 -19.24 -24.67 68.17
N GLU A 437 -18.82 -23.42 68.36
CA GLU A 437 -17.89 -22.99 69.42
C GLU A 437 -18.61 -22.16 70.48
N GLY A 438 -18.10 -22.17 71.72
CA GLY A 438 -18.63 -21.40 72.85
C GLY A 438 -19.17 -22.24 74.01
N PHE A 439 -19.16 -21.67 75.22
CA PHE A 439 -19.51 -22.39 76.46
C PHE A 439 -20.99 -22.23 76.84
N LEU A 440 -21.40 -21.04 77.31
CA LEU A 440 -22.80 -20.73 77.65
C LEU A 440 -23.60 -20.18 76.46
N ILE A 441 -22.94 -19.43 75.58
CA ILE A 441 -23.49 -18.96 74.30
C ILE A 441 -22.68 -19.66 73.22
N ARG A 442 -23.36 -20.43 72.35
CA ARG A 442 -22.72 -21.16 71.25
C ARG A 442 -22.93 -20.45 69.92
N GLN A 443 -21.90 -20.33 69.12
CA GLN A 443 -22.02 -19.91 67.73
C GLN A 443 -22.37 -21.14 66.90
N VAL A 444 -23.61 -21.24 66.46
CA VAL A 444 -24.09 -22.36 65.65
C VAL A 444 -24.19 -21.91 64.19
N PHE A 445 -23.78 -22.79 63.28
CA PHE A 445 -23.90 -22.55 61.86
C PHE A 445 -25.35 -22.20 61.50
N GLU A 446 -25.52 -21.14 60.72
CA GLU A 446 -26.82 -20.65 60.27
C GLU A 446 -27.01 -20.87 58.78
N SER A 447 -26.04 -20.46 57.95
CA SER A 447 -26.11 -20.58 56.50
C SER A 447 -24.77 -20.36 55.82
N TRP A 448 -24.65 -20.82 54.58
CA TRP A 448 -23.63 -20.40 53.63
C TRP A 448 -24.10 -19.16 52.86
N SER A 449 -23.15 -18.31 52.47
CA SER A 449 -23.37 -17.13 51.62
C SER A 449 -22.20 -16.90 50.67
N GLY A 450 -22.34 -15.99 49.71
CA GLY A 450 -21.35 -15.76 48.65
C GLY A 450 -21.78 -16.44 47.35
N ASP A 451 -20.85 -17.15 46.71
CA ASP A 451 -21.12 -17.87 45.44
C ASP A 451 -22.04 -19.09 45.59
N TYR A 452 -22.28 -19.54 46.82
CA TYR A 452 -23.26 -20.57 47.16
C TYR A 452 -24.06 -20.13 48.39
N THR A 453 -25.35 -20.43 48.40
CA THR A 453 -26.24 -20.21 49.54
C THR A 453 -26.91 -21.52 49.93
N GLY A 454 -27.01 -21.77 51.24
CA GLY A 454 -27.61 -23.00 51.76
C GLY A 454 -27.66 -23.01 53.27
N THR A 455 -28.61 -23.74 53.85
CA THR A 455 -28.79 -23.84 55.32
C THR A 455 -28.24 -25.14 55.90
N ASP A 456 -27.81 -26.08 55.05
CA ASP A 456 -27.22 -27.33 55.49
C ASP A 456 -25.75 -27.13 55.83
N ALA A 457 -25.36 -27.52 57.05
CA ALA A 457 -23.97 -27.45 57.51
C ALA A 457 -23.01 -28.31 56.67
N ASN A 458 -23.54 -29.27 55.90
CA ASN A 458 -22.80 -30.04 54.91
C ASN A 458 -23.53 -29.93 53.57
N ALA A 459 -22.82 -29.50 52.52
CA ALA A 459 -23.37 -29.38 51.17
C ALA A 459 -22.40 -29.99 50.14
N ILE A 460 -22.94 -30.38 48.99
CA ILE A 460 -22.16 -30.78 47.81
C ILE A 460 -22.41 -29.74 46.73
N ILE A 461 -21.34 -29.13 46.21
CA ILE A 461 -21.40 -28.11 45.16
C ILE A 461 -20.60 -28.56 43.94
N THR A 462 -20.95 -28.04 42.76
CA THR A 462 -20.20 -28.26 41.53
C THR A 462 -19.35 -27.03 41.23
N LEU A 463 -18.05 -27.23 40.98
CA LEU A 463 -17.11 -26.14 40.74
C LEU A 463 -16.93 -25.88 39.23
N ASN A 464 -17.74 -24.98 38.68
CA ASN A 464 -17.68 -24.55 37.27
C ASN A 464 -17.00 -23.20 37.05
N LYS A 465 -16.60 -22.54 38.14
CA LYS A 465 -15.90 -21.26 38.20
C LYS A 465 -15.17 -21.15 39.54
N PRO A 466 -14.24 -20.20 39.72
CA PRO A 466 -13.74 -19.86 41.05
C PRO A 466 -14.91 -19.46 41.96
N MET A 467 -14.88 -19.89 43.22
CA MET A 467 -15.95 -19.63 44.18
C MET A 467 -15.41 -19.16 45.53
N ASP A 468 -16.01 -18.09 46.05
CA ASP A 468 -15.79 -17.58 47.39
C ASP A 468 -17.09 -17.76 48.21
N ILE A 469 -17.04 -18.61 49.24
CA ILE A 469 -18.20 -18.95 50.07
C ILE A 469 -17.87 -18.70 51.54
N SER A 470 -18.81 -18.09 52.26
CA SER A 470 -18.66 -17.73 53.67
C SER A 470 -19.69 -18.45 54.55
N ALA A 471 -19.22 -19.05 55.65
CA ALA A 471 -20.07 -19.66 56.66
C ALA A 471 -20.55 -18.60 57.66
N ASN A 472 -21.87 -18.44 57.78
CA ASN A 472 -22.52 -17.54 58.72
C ASN A 472 -23.00 -18.29 59.96
N PHE A 473 -22.95 -17.60 61.09
CA PHE A 473 -23.26 -18.17 62.40
C PHE A 473 -24.22 -17.26 63.16
N LYS A 474 -25.07 -17.88 63.99
CA LYS A 474 -25.94 -17.19 64.94
C LYS A 474 -25.66 -17.65 66.36
N ALA A 475 -25.90 -16.76 67.32
CA ALA A 475 -25.77 -17.06 68.73
C ALA A 475 -26.94 -17.93 69.23
N ASP A 476 -26.61 -19.09 69.78
CA ASP A 476 -27.52 -20.00 70.49
C ASP A 476 -27.32 -19.85 72.01
N TYR A 477 -28.37 -19.34 72.67
CA TYR A 477 -28.41 -19.06 74.11
C TYR A 477 -29.02 -20.20 74.93
N THR A 478 -29.32 -21.35 74.31
CA THR A 478 -30.02 -22.46 74.99
C THR A 478 -29.30 -22.90 76.26
N PHE A 479 -27.97 -23.05 76.23
CA PHE A 479 -27.18 -23.42 77.40
C PHE A 479 -27.13 -22.32 78.47
N LEU A 480 -27.08 -21.05 78.06
CA LEU A 480 -27.18 -19.91 78.99
C LEU A 480 -28.52 -19.93 79.72
N TYR A 481 -29.62 -20.13 79.01
CA TYR A 481 -30.95 -20.19 79.63
C TYR A 481 -31.11 -21.41 80.55
N ILE A 482 -30.57 -22.57 80.18
CA ILE A 482 -30.51 -23.75 81.05
C ILE A 482 -29.72 -23.43 82.33
N ALA A 483 -28.54 -22.79 82.21
CA ALA A 483 -27.71 -22.43 83.35
C ALA A 483 -28.38 -21.40 84.28
N ILE A 484 -29.03 -20.37 83.71
CA ILE A 484 -29.82 -19.39 84.48
C ILE A 484 -30.99 -20.09 85.19
N GLY A 485 -31.72 -20.97 84.51
CA GLY A 485 -32.81 -21.74 85.07
C GLY A 485 -32.37 -22.64 86.23
N LEU A 486 -31.27 -23.38 86.07
CA LEU A 486 -30.66 -24.18 87.13
C LEU A 486 -30.20 -23.31 88.31
N GLY A 487 -29.57 -22.15 88.03
CA GLY A 487 -29.17 -21.18 89.04
C GLY A 487 -30.35 -20.62 89.84
N ALA A 488 -31.46 -20.27 89.16
CA ALA A 488 -32.68 -19.79 89.81
C ALA A 488 -33.33 -20.87 90.70
N ILE A 489 -33.31 -22.14 90.28
CA ILE A 489 -33.75 -23.27 91.10
C ILE A 489 -32.89 -23.36 92.38
N VAL A 490 -31.56 -23.35 92.25
CA VAL A 490 -30.64 -23.42 93.40
C VAL A 490 -30.85 -22.24 94.35
N ILE A 491 -31.00 -21.02 93.85
CA ILE A 491 -31.29 -19.83 94.67
C ILE A 491 -32.65 -19.97 95.36
N GLY A 492 -33.68 -20.44 94.66
CA GLY A 492 -34.99 -20.74 95.25
C GLY A 492 -34.90 -21.75 96.39
N TRP A 493 -34.10 -22.81 96.23
CA TRP A 493 -33.81 -23.79 97.28
C TRP A 493 -33.06 -23.18 98.47
N ILE A 494 -32.08 -22.30 98.23
CA ILE A 494 -31.34 -21.58 99.27
C ILE A 494 -32.27 -20.65 100.05
N ILE A 495 -33.13 -19.87 99.36
CA ILE A 495 -34.13 -19.00 99.99
C ILE A 495 -35.10 -19.84 100.84
N LEU A 496 -35.61 -20.96 100.32
CA LEU A 496 -36.46 -21.91 101.07
C LEU A 496 -35.75 -22.47 102.31
N ALA A 497 -34.45 -22.82 102.20
CA ALA A 497 -33.66 -23.30 103.32
C ALA A 497 -33.41 -22.21 104.38
N VAL A 498 -33.18 -20.95 103.96
CA VAL A 498 -33.04 -19.79 104.86
C VAL A 498 -34.38 -19.44 105.54
N PHE A 499 -35.50 -19.49 104.81
CA PHE A 499 -36.84 -19.33 105.40
C PHE A 499 -37.18 -20.46 106.38
N ARG A 500 -36.84 -21.72 106.07
CA ARG A 500 -36.97 -22.84 107.02
C ARG A 500 -36.11 -22.63 108.28
N ARG A 501 -34.87 -22.15 108.15
CA ARG A 501 -34.03 -21.81 109.31
C ARG A 501 -34.59 -20.65 110.14
N ARG A 502 -35.13 -19.58 109.52
CA ARG A 502 -35.78 -18.47 110.24
C ARG A 502 -37.06 -18.90 110.97
N LYS A 503 -37.85 -19.83 110.41
CA LYS A 503 -39.07 -20.36 111.04
C LYS A 503 -38.78 -21.24 112.26
N ILE A 504 -37.61 -21.88 112.31
CA ILE A 504 -37.13 -22.63 113.49
C ILE A 504 -36.67 -21.66 114.59
N TYR A 505 -36.08 -20.51 114.25
CA TYR A 505 -35.60 -19.53 115.24
C TYR A 505 -36.73 -18.78 115.99
N TYR A 506 -37.91 -18.61 115.38
CA TYR A 506 -39.06 -17.91 116.00
C TYR A 506 -40.04 -18.82 116.79
N ASN A 507 -39.88 -20.14 116.77
CA ASN A 507 -40.70 -21.09 117.55
C ASN A 507 -39.98 -21.60 118.83
N THR A 508 -38.95 -20.87 119.29
CA THR A 508 -38.18 -21.18 120.52
C THR A 508 -38.16 -19.98 121.48
N ILE A 509 -39.32 -19.33 121.66
CA ILE A 509 -39.62 -18.46 122.81
C ILE A 509 -40.87 -19.01 123.48
#